data_AF-A0A6P2F2E8-F1
#
_entry.id   AF-A0A6P2F2E8-F1
#
_cell.length_a   1.000
_cell.length_b   1.000
_cell.length_c   1.000
_cell.angle_alpha   90.00
_cell.angle_beta   90.00
_cell.angle_gamma   90.00
#
_symmetry.space_group_name_H-M   'P 1'
#
loop_
_entity.id
_entity.type
_entity.pdbx_description
1 polymer ?
#
loop_
_entity_poly.entity_id
_entity_poly.type
_entity_poly.pdbx_seq_one_letter_code
_entity_poly.pdbx_strand_id
1 'polypeptide(L)'
;MSNQLASAPSYPAFVRSLFQVSGDPSKDFAHAIMGVVTETYEYLRAKDRTHAIEELGDADFYVQATKQVLEDFIVDRLPMSDIEAQVEDELRVFISLTPDGRKEMLDSTLNELLDHAKRWVGYGTAPLSIPAAFSLVLVAQIAGREQGLVPLSDASVSRIRSVNMAKLAKRFPAGKYEQFRALQRDLAGERETLEAAVLG
;
A
#
# COMPACT_ATOMS: atom_id res chain seq x y z
N MET A 1 -27.13 -18.05 25.24
CA MET A 1 -26.82 -17.18 24.09
C MET A 1 -25.31 -17.20 23.92
N SER A 2 -24.83 -17.98 22.97
CA SER A 2 -23.41 -18.02 22.62
C SER A 2 -23.03 -16.68 22.01
N ASN A 3 -22.13 -15.94 22.69
CA ASN A 3 -21.41 -14.84 22.08
C ASN A 3 -20.62 -15.40 20.89
N GLN A 4 -21.18 -15.33 19.68
CA GLN A 4 -20.38 -15.40 18.47
C GLN A 4 -19.50 -14.15 18.48
N LEU A 5 -18.28 -14.30 18.99
CA LEU A 5 -17.20 -13.36 18.73
C LEU A 5 -17.13 -13.22 17.21
N ALA A 6 -17.49 -12.05 16.69
CA ALA A 6 -17.32 -11.75 15.27
C ALA A 6 -15.84 -12.01 14.93
N SER A 7 -15.60 -12.84 13.92
CA SER A 7 -14.25 -13.07 13.42
C SER A 7 -13.64 -11.73 13.00
N ALA A 8 -12.35 -11.51 13.32
CA ALA A 8 -11.64 -10.32 12.86
C ALA A 8 -11.81 -10.13 11.34
N PRO A 9 -11.99 -8.88 10.86
CA PRO A 9 -12.17 -8.63 9.44
C PRO A 9 -10.94 -9.08 8.64
N SER A 10 -11.15 -9.49 7.40
CA SER A 10 -10.03 -9.71 6.48
C SER A 10 -9.33 -8.37 6.16
N TYR A 11 -8.05 -8.41 5.81
CA TYR A 11 -7.30 -7.20 5.46
C TYR A 11 -7.97 -6.39 4.33
N PRO A 12 -8.46 -7.00 3.21
CA PRO A 12 -9.20 -6.25 2.20
C PRO A 12 -10.47 -5.57 2.75
N ALA A 13 -11.25 -6.23 3.60
CA ALA A 13 -12.45 -5.64 4.21
C ALA A 13 -12.08 -4.49 5.16
N PHE A 14 -10.98 -4.62 5.89
CA PHE A 14 -10.44 -3.57 6.75
C PHE A 14 -10.04 -2.34 5.94
N VAL A 15 -9.21 -2.50 4.90
CA VAL A 15 -8.82 -1.39 4.01
C VAL A 15 -10.06 -0.73 3.40
N ARG A 16 -11.03 -1.52 2.94
CA ARG A 16 -12.28 -1.02 2.36
C ARG A 16 -13.06 -0.11 3.32
N SER A 17 -13.04 -0.42 4.61
CA SER A 17 -13.75 0.38 5.63
C SER A 17 -13.05 1.70 5.97
N LEU A 18 -11.73 1.78 5.75
CA LEU A 18 -10.89 2.91 6.17
C LEU A 18 -10.39 3.78 5.02
N PHE A 19 -10.36 3.29 3.78
CA PHE A 19 -9.94 4.09 2.65
C PHE A 19 -11.00 5.15 2.33
N GLN A 20 -10.58 6.42 2.27
CA GLN A 20 -11.48 7.52 1.93
C GLN A 20 -11.74 7.52 0.43
N VAL A 21 -12.95 7.13 0.05
CA VAL A 21 -13.46 7.22 -1.32
C VAL A 21 -14.21 8.53 -1.54
N SER A 22 -13.96 9.18 -2.67
CA SER A 22 -14.67 10.37 -3.14
C SER A 22 -15.84 10.02 -4.06
N GLY A 23 -15.86 8.80 -4.60
CA GLY A 23 -16.82 8.35 -5.62
C GLY A 23 -16.40 8.71 -7.05
N ASP A 24 -15.24 9.34 -7.22
CA ASP A 24 -14.61 9.62 -8.51
C ASP A 24 -13.38 8.71 -8.66
N PRO A 25 -13.43 7.68 -9.53
CA PRO A 25 -12.35 6.71 -9.68
C PRO A 25 -10.99 7.35 -9.97
N SER A 26 -10.95 8.49 -10.68
CA SER A 26 -9.70 9.16 -10.99
C SER A 26 -9.02 9.75 -9.74
N LYS A 27 -9.82 10.34 -8.84
CA LYS A 27 -9.34 10.92 -7.59
C LYS A 27 -9.00 9.85 -6.58
N ASP A 28 -9.81 8.79 -6.53
CA ASP A 28 -9.58 7.67 -5.62
C ASP A 28 -8.31 6.91 -6.03
N PHE A 29 -8.08 6.73 -7.34
CA PHE A 29 -6.84 6.18 -7.87
C PHE A 29 -5.65 7.10 -7.55
N ALA A 30 -5.78 8.40 -7.80
CA ALA A 30 -4.71 9.34 -7.49
C ALA A 30 -4.37 9.38 -5.99
N HIS A 31 -5.37 9.33 -5.10
CA HIS A 31 -5.16 9.24 -3.66
C HIS A 31 -4.39 7.96 -3.30
N ALA A 32 -4.79 6.82 -3.85
CA ALA A 32 -4.11 5.56 -3.59
C ALA A 32 -2.65 5.57 -4.10
N ILE A 33 -2.41 6.08 -5.31
CA ILE A 33 -1.08 6.19 -5.89
C ILE A 33 -0.19 7.16 -5.11
N MET A 34 -0.71 8.32 -4.71
CA MET A 34 0.04 9.25 -3.86
C MET A 34 0.46 8.57 -2.56
N GLY A 35 -0.45 7.80 -1.94
CA GLY A 35 -0.13 6.97 -0.78
C GLY A 35 1.00 5.98 -1.06
N VAL A 36 0.92 5.17 -2.12
CA VAL A 36 2.01 4.23 -2.49
C VAL A 36 3.35 4.96 -2.60
N VAL A 37 3.39 6.12 -3.25
CA VAL A 37 4.62 6.89 -3.44
C VAL A 37 5.13 7.48 -2.13
N THR A 38 4.27 8.08 -1.31
CA THR A 38 4.68 8.70 -0.03
C THR A 38 5.14 7.64 0.95
N GLU A 39 4.40 6.55 1.12
CA GLU A 39 4.77 5.50 2.07
C GLU A 39 6.04 4.75 1.63
N THR A 40 6.27 4.58 0.33
CA THR A 40 7.55 4.04 -0.18
C THR A 40 8.70 4.97 0.19
N TYR A 41 8.52 6.29 0.04
CA TYR A 41 9.54 7.28 0.38
C TYR A 41 9.82 7.34 1.90
N GLU A 42 8.78 7.22 2.73
CA GLU A 42 8.89 7.16 4.20
C GLU A 42 9.60 5.88 4.64
N TYR A 43 9.25 4.73 4.06
CA TYR A 43 9.92 3.45 4.31
C TYR A 43 11.43 3.51 4.01
N LEU A 44 11.83 4.06 2.87
CA LEU A 44 13.24 4.22 2.51
C LEU A 44 14.01 5.16 3.45
N ARG A 45 13.30 5.96 4.26
CA ARG A 45 13.86 6.86 5.29
C ARG A 45 13.58 6.41 6.71
N ALA A 46 13.07 5.18 6.88
CA ALA A 46 12.82 4.64 8.19
C ALA A 46 14.11 4.68 9.04
N LYS A 47 13.96 5.12 10.28
CA LYS A 47 15.09 5.33 11.21
C LYS A 47 15.44 4.06 11.99
N ASP A 48 14.48 3.17 12.12
CA ASP A 48 14.58 1.90 12.83
C ASP A 48 13.65 0.86 12.20
N ARG A 49 13.77 -0.39 12.66
CA ARG A 49 12.98 -1.51 12.15
C ARG A 49 11.48 -1.37 12.43
N THR A 50 11.09 -0.76 13.55
CA THR A 50 9.68 -0.56 13.93
C THR A 50 9.01 0.43 12.97
N HIS A 51 9.67 1.55 12.71
CA HIS A 51 9.27 2.56 11.72
C HIS A 51 9.22 1.93 10.32
N ALA A 52 10.22 1.12 9.95
CA ALA A 52 10.20 0.44 8.65
C ALA A 52 9.00 -0.52 8.48
N ILE A 53 8.65 -1.29 9.52
CA ILE A 53 7.47 -2.17 9.50
C ILE A 53 6.17 -1.36 9.43
N GLU A 54 6.12 -0.23 10.13
CA GLU A 54 5.01 0.72 10.06
C GLU A 54 4.75 1.18 8.63
N GLU A 55 5.79 1.69 7.96
CA GLU A 55 5.65 2.24 6.60
C GLU A 55 5.40 1.17 5.54
N LEU A 56 5.93 -0.05 5.71
CA LEU A 56 5.54 -1.18 4.87
C LEU A 56 4.05 -1.52 5.01
N GLY A 57 3.51 -1.36 6.22
CA GLY A 57 2.10 -1.53 6.51
C GLY A 57 1.23 -0.51 5.78
N ASP A 58 1.62 0.76 5.83
CA ASP A 58 0.91 1.84 5.16
C ASP A 58 1.02 1.73 3.63
N ALA A 59 2.19 1.34 3.11
CA ALA A 59 2.36 1.05 1.70
C ALA A 59 1.44 -0.11 1.22
N ASP A 60 1.35 -1.20 1.99
CA ASP A 60 0.47 -2.33 1.66
C ASP A 60 -1.03 -1.96 1.77
N PHE A 61 -1.38 -1.05 2.68
CA PHE A 61 -2.73 -0.47 2.74
C PHE A 61 -3.08 0.22 1.42
N TYR A 62 -2.18 1.05 0.88
CA TYR A 62 -2.41 1.78 -0.37
C TYR A 62 -2.31 0.90 -1.63
N VAL A 63 -1.51 -0.17 -1.62
CA VAL A 63 -1.54 -1.20 -2.67
C VAL A 63 -2.90 -1.87 -2.71
N GLN A 64 -3.42 -2.28 -1.55
CA GLN A 64 -4.74 -2.90 -1.46
C GLN A 64 -5.87 -1.92 -1.80
N ALA A 65 -5.74 -0.64 -1.45
CA ALA A 65 -6.68 0.41 -1.85
C ALA A 65 -6.66 0.63 -3.38
N THR A 66 -5.48 0.65 -4.01
CA THR A 66 -5.35 0.79 -5.46
C THR A 66 -6.03 -0.39 -6.17
N LYS A 67 -5.80 -1.62 -5.69
CA LYS A 67 -6.48 -2.81 -6.20
C LYS A 67 -8.00 -2.65 -6.20
N GLN A 68 -8.54 -2.20 -5.06
CA GLN A 68 -9.96 -2.00 -4.85
C GLN A 68 -10.55 -0.94 -5.78
N VAL A 69 -9.88 0.21 -5.94
CA VAL A 69 -10.31 1.27 -6.86
C VAL A 69 -10.35 0.77 -8.30
N LEU A 70 -9.33 0.02 -8.72
CA LEU A 70 -9.25 -0.52 -10.08
C LEU A 70 -10.33 -1.57 -10.35
N GLU A 71 -10.55 -2.51 -9.42
CA GLU A 71 -11.62 -3.52 -9.53
C GLU A 71 -13.01 -2.88 -9.54
N ASP A 72 -13.25 -1.84 -8.73
CA ASP A 72 -14.52 -1.09 -8.74
C ASP A 72 -14.73 -0.36 -10.08
N PHE A 73 -13.66 0.06 -10.75
CA PHE A 73 -13.71 0.77 -12.04
C PHE A 73 -13.98 -0.15 -13.24
N ILE A 74 -13.33 -1.32 -13.31
CA ILE A 74 -13.43 -2.21 -14.48
C ILE A 74 -14.61 -3.19 -14.44
N VAL A 75 -15.38 -3.24 -13.34
CA VAL A 75 -16.51 -4.18 -13.09
C VAL A 75 -16.11 -5.66 -13.04
N ASP A 76 -14.92 -6.00 -13.52
CA ASP A 76 -14.30 -7.32 -13.45
C ASP A 76 -13.19 -7.40 -12.38
N ARG A 77 -12.75 -8.63 -12.11
CA ARG A 77 -11.57 -8.85 -11.25
C ARG A 77 -10.28 -8.65 -12.05
N LEU A 78 -9.25 -8.15 -11.37
CA LEU A 78 -7.92 -8.08 -11.95
C LEU A 78 -7.39 -9.49 -12.27
N PRO A 79 -6.76 -9.69 -13.44
CA PRO A 79 -6.18 -10.97 -13.83
C PRO A 79 -4.87 -11.21 -13.06
N MET A 80 -4.99 -11.59 -11.78
CA MET A 80 -3.85 -11.62 -10.85
C MET A 80 -2.72 -12.53 -11.33
N SER A 81 -2.99 -13.63 -12.02
CA SER A 81 -1.95 -14.51 -12.59
C SER A 81 -1.06 -13.79 -13.59
N ASP A 82 -1.66 -12.97 -14.45
CA ASP A 82 -0.95 -12.26 -15.52
C ASP A 82 -0.15 -11.09 -14.94
N ILE A 83 -0.74 -10.42 -13.95
CA ILE A 83 -0.07 -9.38 -13.15
C ILE A 83 1.13 -9.97 -12.42
N GLU A 84 0.98 -11.10 -11.74
CA GLU A 84 2.06 -11.76 -11.00
C GLU A 84 3.21 -12.18 -11.93
N ALA A 85 2.90 -12.71 -13.12
CA ALA A 85 3.90 -13.02 -14.13
C ALA A 85 4.66 -11.78 -14.61
N GLN A 86 3.94 -10.68 -14.88
CA GLN A 86 4.58 -9.42 -15.27
C GLN A 86 5.47 -8.86 -14.15
N VAL A 87 4.99 -8.89 -12.91
CA VAL A 87 5.77 -8.44 -11.74
C VAL A 87 7.02 -9.28 -11.57
N GLU A 88 6.93 -10.60 -11.77
CA GLU A 88 8.10 -11.49 -11.71
C GLU A 88 9.16 -11.11 -12.75
N ASP A 89 8.75 -10.86 -14.00
CA ASP A 89 9.67 -10.46 -15.07
C ASP A 89 10.37 -9.13 -14.77
N GLU A 90 9.62 -8.13 -14.31
CA GLU A 90 10.18 -6.83 -13.91
C GLU A 90 11.15 -6.96 -12.72
N LEU A 91 10.81 -7.78 -11.73
CA LEU A 91 11.67 -7.98 -10.56
C LEU A 91 12.95 -8.78 -10.89
N ARG A 92 12.92 -9.68 -11.89
CA ARG A 92 14.13 -10.34 -12.40
C ARG A 92 15.10 -9.31 -12.99
N VAL A 93 14.58 -8.35 -13.76
CA VAL A 93 15.39 -7.22 -14.27
C VAL A 93 15.94 -6.43 -13.09
N PHE A 94 15.08 -6.00 -12.17
CA PHE A 94 15.47 -5.23 -10.97
C PHE A 94 16.62 -5.87 -10.19
N ILE A 95 16.55 -7.17 -9.89
CA ILE A 95 17.57 -7.88 -9.11
C ILE A 95 18.92 -7.91 -9.86
N SER A 96 18.89 -7.96 -11.19
CA SER A 96 20.11 -7.97 -12.02
C SER A 96 20.83 -6.61 -12.09
N LEU A 97 20.16 -5.52 -11.71
CA LEU A 97 20.72 -4.18 -11.76
C LEU A 97 21.70 -3.92 -10.61
N THR A 98 22.62 -2.99 -10.85
CA THR A 98 23.47 -2.38 -9.81
C THR A 98 22.61 -1.64 -8.78
N PRO A 99 23.14 -1.31 -7.59
CA PRO A 99 22.41 -0.51 -6.61
C PRO A 99 21.85 0.81 -7.18
N ASP A 100 22.65 1.55 -7.98
CA ASP A 100 22.20 2.78 -8.63
C ASP A 100 21.10 2.50 -9.67
N GLY A 101 21.24 1.43 -10.46
CA GLY A 101 20.21 1.03 -11.44
C GLY A 101 18.89 0.62 -10.78
N ARG A 102 18.94 -0.04 -9.61
CA ARG A 102 17.73 -0.38 -8.82
C ARG A 102 17.01 0.87 -8.34
N LYS A 103 17.77 1.86 -7.87
CA LYS A 103 17.22 3.15 -7.47
C LYS A 103 16.58 3.87 -8.65
N GLU A 104 17.27 3.97 -9.78
CA GLU A 104 16.75 4.59 -11.00
C GLU A 104 15.47 3.90 -11.50
N MET A 105 15.43 2.56 -11.47
CA MET A 105 14.23 1.79 -11.83
C MET A 105 13.07 2.12 -10.89
N LEU A 106 13.29 2.10 -9.57
CA LEU A 106 12.25 2.46 -8.60
C LEU A 106 11.74 3.89 -8.81
N ASP A 107 12.65 4.86 -8.96
CA ASP A 107 12.30 6.26 -9.20
C ASP A 107 11.49 6.41 -10.51
N SER A 108 11.85 5.67 -11.57
CA SER A 108 11.11 5.64 -12.82
C SER A 108 9.71 5.06 -12.63
N THR A 109 9.57 3.91 -11.95
CA THR A 109 8.28 3.27 -11.66
C THR A 109 7.36 4.20 -10.86
N LEU A 110 7.87 4.86 -9.81
CA LEU A 110 7.09 5.80 -9.01
C LEU A 110 6.64 7.01 -9.82
N ASN A 111 7.51 7.56 -10.69
CA ASN A 111 7.16 8.65 -11.59
C ASN A 111 6.10 8.26 -12.62
N GLU A 112 6.14 7.04 -13.15
CA GLU A 112 5.14 6.53 -14.09
C GLU A 112 3.77 6.37 -13.43
N LEU A 113 3.73 5.87 -12.19
CA LEU A 113 2.50 5.82 -11.39
C LEU A 113 1.90 7.22 -11.20
N LEU A 114 2.72 8.21 -10.83
CA LEU A 114 2.28 9.60 -10.71
C LEU A 114 1.78 10.16 -12.05
N ASP A 115 2.40 9.80 -13.17
CA ASP A 115 1.96 10.24 -14.49
C ASP A 115 0.60 9.63 -14.86
N HIS A 116 0.36 8.35 -14.57
CA HIS A 116 -0.96 7.73 -14.70
C HIS A 116 -2.02 8.45 -13.87
N ALA A 117 -1.74 8.71 -12.59
CA ALA A 117 -2.65 9.43 -11.70
C ALA A 117 -2.96 10.84 -12.22
N LYS A 118 -1.91 11.59 -12.59
CA LYS A 118 -2.02 12.94 -13.15
C LYS A 118 -2.83 12.95 -14.44
N ARG A 119 -2.60 12.01 -15.37
CA ARG A 119 -3.33 11.95 -16.65
C ARG A 119 -4.80 11.63 -16.45
N TRP A 120 -5.13 10.75 -15.50
CA TRP A 120 -6.52 10.41 -15.23
C TRP A 120 -7.26 11.59 -14.61
N VAL A 121 -6.69 12.22 -13.58
CA VAL A 121 -7.32 13.37 -12.92
C VAL A 121 -7.36 14.60 -13.84
N GLY A 122 -6.24 14.93 -14.49
CA GLY A 122 -6.09 16.17 -15.26
C GLY A 122 -6.71 16.12 -16.66
N TYR A 123 -6.73 14.96 -17.29
CA TYR A 123 -7.15 14.80 -18.70
C TYR A 123 -8.25 13.74 -18.88
N GLY A 124 -8.82 13.20 -17.80
CA GLY A 124 -9.89 12.19 -17.89
C GLY A 124 -9.46 10.87 -18.53
N THR A 125 -8.15 10.62 -18.63
CA THR A 125 -7.61 9.45 -19.33
C THR A 125 -7.14 8.40 -18.33
N ALA A 126 -7.97 7.37 -18.12
CA ALA A 126 -7.59 6.21 -17.31
C ALA A 126 -6.35 5.49 -17.89
N PRO A 127 -5.60 4.70 -17.09
CA PRO A 127 -4.51 3.90 -17.61
C PRO A 127 -4.99 2.99 -18.75
N LEU A 128 -4.24 2.97 -19.87
CA LEU A 128 -4.60 2.18 -21.06
C LEU A 128 -4.69 0.68 -20.74
N SER A 129 -3.84 0.20 -19.85
CA SER A 129 -3.86 -1.15 -19.31
C SER A 129 -3.94 -1.07 -17.79
N ILE A 130 -5.13 -1.37 -17.25
CA ILE A 130 -5.36 -1.44 -15.81
C ILE A 130 -4.48 -2.52 -15.14
N PRO A 131 -4.33 -3.73 -15.72
CA PRO A 131 -3.39 -4.72 -15.18
C PRO A 131 -1.95 -4.19 -15.13
N ALA A 132 -1.46 -3.56 -16.19
CA ALA A 132 -0.09 -3.04 -16.21
C ALA A 132 0.12 -1.93 -15.17
N ALA A 133 -0.85 -1.02 -15.01
CA ALA A 133 -0.79 0.00 -13.98
C ALA A 133 -0.74 -0.60 -12.56
N PHE A 134 -1.48 -1.68 -12.31
CA PHE A 134 -1.41 -2.37 -11.02
C PHE A 134 -0.11 -3.16 -10.84
N SER A 135 0.44 -3.76 -11.90
CA SER A 135 1.77 -4.38 -11.87
C SER A 135 2.84 -3.38 -11.43
N LEU A 136 2.81 -2.14 -11.93
CA LEU A 136 3.74 -1.08 -11.49
C LEU A 136 3.63 -0.76 -9.99
N VAL A 137 2.42 -0.81 -9.42
CA VAL A 137 2.22 -0.63 -7.97
C VAL A 137 2.90 -1.73 -7.17
N LEU A 138 2.75 -2.99 -7.60
CA LEU A 138 3.39 -4.13 -6.95
C LEU A 138 4.91 -4.10 -7.12
N VAL A 139 5.41 -3.75 -8.31
CA VAL A 139 6.84 -3.56 -8.56
C VAL A 139 7.39 -2.48 -7.64
N ALA A 140 6.75 -1.30 -7.55
CA ALA A 140 7.18 -0.23 -6.66
C ALA A 140 7.26 -0.67 -5.20
N GLN A 141 6.24 -1.37 -4.69
CA GLN A 141 6.22 -1.86 -3.33
C GLN A 141 7.35 -2.87 -3.06
N ILE A 142 7.54 -3.85 -3.95
CA ILE A 142 8.54 -4.90 -3.76
C ILE A 142 9.96 -4.36 -3.96
N ALA A 143 10.20 -3.59 -5.02
CA ALA A 143 11.49 -2.96 -5.30
C ALA A 143 11.89 -1.94 -4.22
N GLY A 144 10.92 -1.17 -3.70
CA GLY A 144 11.10 -0.28 -2.56
C GLY A 144 11.51 -1.07 -1.32
N ARG A 145 10.75 -2.14 -1.01
CA ARG A 145 11.01 -3.00 0.13
C ARG A 145 12.41 -3.58 0.15
N GLU A 146 12.88 -4.12 -0.99
CA GLU A 146 14.21 -4.72 -1.14
C GLU A 146 15.37 -3.73 -0.96
N GLN A 147 15.11 -2.42 -1.01
CA GLN A 147 16.11 -1.38 -0.82
C GLN A 147 16.13 -0.79 0.60
N GLY A 148 15.14 -1.10 1.45
CA GLY A 148 15.04 -0.52 2.80
C GLY A 148 15.50 -1.45 3.92
N LEU A 149 15.14 -1.08 5.16
CA LEU A 149 15.63 -1.74 6.38
C LEU A 149 15.00 -3.13 6.65
N VAL A 150 13.89 -3.48 5.99
CA VAL A 150 13.14 -4.72 6.22
C VAL A 150 12.82 -5.39 4.87
N PRO A 151 13.81 -6.07 4.26
CA PRO A 151 13.62 -6.77 2.99
C PRO A 151 12.58 -7.91 3.10
N LEU A 152 12.21 -8.55 1.99
CA LEU A 152 11.18 -9.60 1.96
C LEU A 152 11.46 -10.75 2.95
N SER A 153 12.72 -11.13 3.12
CA SER A 153 13.15 -12.19 4.04
C SER A 153 12.84 -11.92 5.52
N ASP A 154 12.67 -10.66 5.88
CA ASP A 154 12.76 -10.21 7.27
C ASP A 154 11.41 -10.11 7.98
N ALA A 155 10.32 -9.97 7.23
CA ALA A 155 8.97 -9.88 7.77
C ALA A 155 7.95 -10.49 6.82
N SER A 156 7.07 -11.34 7.31
CA SER A 156 5.98 -11.85 6.46
C SER A 156 4.97 -10.75 6.16
N VAL A 157 4.33 -10.83 4.99
CA VAL A 157 3.21 -9.94 4.64
C VAL A 157 2.09 -10.00 5.69
N SER A 158 1.85 -11.19 6.26
CA SER A 158 0.89 -11.39 7.35
C SER A 158 1.23 -10.54 8.59
N ARG A 159 2.51 -10.49 8.98
CA ARG A 159 2.99 -9.67 10.10
C ARG A 159 2.87 -8.18 9.82
N ILE A 160 3.24 -7.74 8.61
CA ILE A 160 3.12 -6.33 8.21
C ILE A 160 1.65 -5.88 8.29
N ARG A 161 0.74 -6.69 7.74
CA ARG A 161 -0.71 -6.42 7.79
C ARG A 161 -1.28 -6.41 9.19
N SER A 162 -0.87 -7.33 10.07
CA SER A 162 -1.38 -7.36 11.45
C SER A 162 -0.94 -6.12 12.23
N VAL A 163 0.30 -5.65 12.05
CA VAL A 163 0.82 -4.43 12.66
C VAL A 163 0.06 -3.19 12.14
N ASN A 164 -0.15 -3.09 10.82
CA ASN A 164 -0.93 -2.00 10.23
C ASN A 164 -2.37 -1.98 10.75
N MET A 165 -3.04 -3.14 10.79
CA MET A 165 -4.40 -3.25 11.33
C MET A 165 -4.49 -2.82 12.79
N ALA A 166 -3.52 -3.21 13.63
CA ALA A 166 -3.47 -2.80 15.03
C ALA A 166 -3.32 -1.28 15.18
N LYS A 167 -2.38 -0.68 14.43
CA LYS A 167 -2.19 0.78 14.39
C LYS A 167 -3.46 1.52 13.95
N LEU A 168 -4.04 1.10 12.84
CA LEU A 168 -5.20 1.77 12.26
C LEU A 168 -6.48 1.53 13.06
N ALA A 169 -6.63 0.40 13.77
CA ALA A 169 -7.73 0.19 14.71
C ALA A 169 -7.65 1.14 15.92
N LYS A 170 -6.44 1.48 16.37
CA LYS A 170 -6.22 2.52 17.38
C LYS A 170 -6.63 3.90 16.86
N ARG A 171 -6.26 4.24 15.62
CA ARG A 171 -6.61 5.51 14.97
C ARG A 171 -8.11 5.64 14.71
N PHE A 172 -8.74 4.58 14.23
CA PHE A 172 -10.14 4.53 13.81
C PHE A 172 -10.93 3.49 14.64
N PRO A 173 -11.25 3.78 15.91
CA PRO A 173 -11.89 2.82 16.81
C PRO A 173 -13.30 2.42 16.38
N ALA A 174 -13.98 3.24 15.57
CA ALA A 174 -15.28 2.90 14.99
C ALA A 174 -15.19 1.93 13.79
N GLY A 175 -13.98 1.54 13.38
CA GLY A 175 -13.76 0.65 12.22
C GLY A 175 -14.16 1.28 10.89
N LYS A 176 -14.16 2.62 10.79
CA LYS A 176 -14.47 3.36 9.57
C LYS A 176 -13.63 4.62 9.49
N TYR A 177 -13.41 5.12 8.27
CA TYR A 177 -12.71 6.38 8.07
C TYR A 177 -13.42 7.54 8.79
N GLU A 178 -12.65 8.34 9.51
CA GLU A 178 -13.10 9.57 10.16
C GLU A 178 -12.08 10.67 9.91
N GLN A 179 -12.45 11.70 9.13
CA GLN A 179 -11.53 12.77 8.74
C GLN A 179 -10.86 13.45 9.95
N PHE A 180 -11.62 13.69 11.02
CA PHE A 180 -11.07 14.26 12.25
C PHE A 180 -9.94 13.41 12.83
N ARG A 181 -10.11 12.07 12.88
CA ARG A 181 -9.10 11.12 13.38
C ARG A 181 -7.89 11.01 12.45
N ALA A 182 -8.11 11.12 11.14
CA ALA A 182 -7.02 11.16 10.17
C ALA A 182 -6.13 12.39 10.34
N LEU A 183 -6.70 13.54 10.73
CA LEU A 183 -5.97 14.80 10.94
C LEU A 183 -5.41 14.94 12.36
N GLN A 184 -6.13 14.47 13.38
CA GLN A 184 -5.75 14.56 14.79
C GLN A 184 -5.17 13.23 15.27
N ARG A 185 -4.00 12.88 14.73
CA ARG A 185 -3.32 11.60 15.01
C ARG A 185 -2.76 11.56 16.43
N ASP A 186 -3.05 10.47 17.15
CA ASP A 186 -2.37 10.12 18.40
C ASP A 186 -1.06 9.39 18.08
N LEU A 187 -0.04 10.14 17.67
CA LEU A 187 1.26 9.58 17.25
C LEU A 187 1.93 8.77 18.37
N ALA A 188 1.76 9.18 19.63
CA ALA A 188 2.33 8.47 20.77
C ALA A 188 1.64 7.11 20.97
N GLY A 189 0.30 7.08 20.97
CA GLY A 189 -0.46 5.84 21.10
C GLY A 189 -0.31 4.90 19.90
N GLU A 190 -0.13 5.43 18.69
CA GLU A 190 0.23 4.65 17.50
C GLU A 190 1.60 3.99 17.68
N ARG A 191 2.61 4.75 18.13
CA ARG A 191 3.96 4.22 18.35
C ARG A 191 4.02 3.13 19.42
N GLU A 192 3.32 3.32 20.54
CA GLU A 192 3.22 2.31 21.60
C GLU A 192 2.61 1.00 21.07
N THR A 193 1.56 1.11 20.24
CA THR A 193 0.92 -0.05 19.60
C THR A 193 1.89 -0.80 18.69
N LEU A 194 2.69 -0.07 17.92
CA LEU A 194 3.69 -0.65 17.02
C LEU A 194 4.81 -1.35 17.78
N GLU A 195 5.35 -0.72 18.83
CA GLU A 195 6.41 -1.31 19.63
C GLU A 195 5.96 -2.61 20.29
N ALA A 196 4.73 -2.65 20.82
CA ALA A 196 4.14 -3.86 21.36
C ALA A 196 3.97 -4.97 20.29
N ALA A 197 3.53 -4.61 19.08
CA ALA A 197 3.28 -5.56 17.99
C ALA A 197 4.57 -6.03 17.27
N VAL A 198 5.65 -5.27 17.35
CA VAL A 198 6.96 -5.63 16.76
C VAL A 198 7.83 -6.43 17.74
N LEU A 199 7.69 -6.22 19.05
CA LEU A 199 8.46 -6.95 20.07
C LEU A 199 7.79 -8.25 20.54
N GLY A 200 6.46 -8.35 20.40
CA GLY A 200 5.70 -9.60 20.62
C GLY A 200 5.85 -10.60 19.48
#